data_AF-A0A6M0F3E4-F1
#
_entry.id   AF-A0A6M0F3E4-F1
#
_cell.length_a   1.000
_cell.length_b   1.000
_cell.length_c   1.000
_cell.angle_alpha   90.00
_cell.angle_beta   90.00
_cell.angle_gamma   90.00
#
_symmetry.space_group_name_H-M   'P 1'
#
loop_
_entity.id
_entity.type
_entity.pdbx_description
1 polymer ?
#
loop_
_entity_poly.entity_id
_entity_poly.type
_entity_poly.pdbx_seq_one_letter_code
_entity_poly.pdbx_strand_id
1 'polypeptide(L)'
;MRIEKLEYYDDEYKWRLAEVDFLPNLNLLVGISGVGKTRILESIKSLKSIANGVSLNGVQWNISFSVENNLEYTWNGQFETREDTTLIDDSVDEEEPAKLISEKLIFRNDRVIAERKGSSIIFDGKETPRLSPFESVINLFKQEDEVTLVKAALDKIIPIDFEEPYRYWRMTAPIFQKFENTSLSTLQNSGLFILPKLSILYKNLPEEFQKIKDTFMTIFPQVSDMRIGTVASKNSPLILSQFLQEVNTVRIKEKGVDAWIDNISSGMLKTLMYISGLYLSPENSVVLIDEFENSLGVNCLDHVTRFVLDNKRLQFMITSHHPYIINNISPAYWKIVTRKAGIVTVKRAEDFHISSSRQKAFVDLINILEDDEDLETV
;
A
#
# COMPACT_ATOMS: atom_id res chain seq x y z
N MET A 1 10.15 -5.67 5.40
CA MET A 1 9.76 -4.46 6.13
C MET A 1 8.59 -4.79 7.02
N ARG A 2 8.61 -4.28 8.25
CA ARG A 2 7.49 -4.25 9.18
C ARG A 2 7.52 -2.90 9.90
N ILE A 3 6.46 -2.12 9.76
CA ILE A 3 6.29 -0.87 10.50
C ILE A 3 5.87 -1.21 11.92
N GLU A 4 6.55 -0.62 12.88
CA GLU A 4 6.31 -0.88 14.31
C GLU A 4 5.66 0.33 14.94
N LYS A 5 6.15 1.53 14.63
CA LYS A 5 5.60 2.79 15.12
C LYS A 5 5.54 3.85 14.03
N LEU A 6 4.56 4.73 14.13
CA LEU A 6 4.46 5.94 13.31
C LEU A 6 3.93 7.10 14.14
N GLU A 7 4.58 8.25 14.03
CA GLU A 7 4.03 9.56 14.32
C GLU A 7 4.14 10.39 13.04
N TYR A 8 3.10 11.17 12.73
CA TYR A 8 3.06 11.96 11.50
C TYR A 8 2.36 13.29 11.75
N TYR A 9 2.87 14.35 11.15
CA TYR A 9 2.26 15.66 11.20
C TYR A 9 2.27 16.29 9.81
N ASP A 10 1.16 16.93 9.50
CA ASP A 10 0.91 17.66 8.28
C ASP A 10 0.47 19.07 8.67
N ASP A 11 1.41 20.00 8.64
CA ASP A 11 1.20 21.37 9.08
C ASP A 11 0.35 22.19 8.10
N GLU A 12 0.30 21.80 6.82
CA GLU A 12 -0.55 22.42 5.79
C GLU A 12 -2.03 22.18 6.15
N TYR A 13 -2.38 20.94 6.44
CA TYR A 13 -3.75 20.56 6.80
C TYR A 13 -4.06 20.62 8.30
N LYS A 14 -3.11 21.10 9.12
CA LYS A 14 -3.17 21.11 10.59
C LYS A 14 -3.65 19.77 11.16
N TRP A 15 -3.08 18.69 10.62
CA TRP A 15 -3.46 17.32 10.92
C TRP A 15 -2.28 16.57 11.54
N ARG A 16 -2.50 15.93 12.70
CA ARG A 16 -1.50 15.17 13.43
C ARG A 16 -1.98 13.76 13.70
N LEU A 17 -1.18 12.76 13.35
CA LEU A 17 -1.28 11.41 13.89
C LEU A 17 -0.37 11.31 15.11
N ALA A 18 -0.96 11.13 16.29
CA ALA A 18 -0.21 10.78 17.48
C ALA A 18 0.51 9.43 17.28
N GLU A 19 1.59 9.20 18.04
CA GLU A 19 2.35 7.94 17.95
C GLU A 19 1.41 6.74 18.04
N VAL A 20 1.49 5.86 17.04
CA VAL A 20 0.71 4.62 16.95
C VAL A 20 1.64 3.43 16.84
N ASP A 21 1.40 2.42 17.66
CA ASP A 21 2.00 1.10 17.54
C ASP A 21 1.21 0.23 16.55
N PHE A 22 1.90 -0.48 15.67
CA PHE A 22 1.30 -1.42 14.73
C PHE A 22 1.62 -2.88 15.06
N LEU A 23 0.64 -3.74 14.79
CA LEU A 23 0.79 -5.19 14.87
C LEU A 23 1.62 -5.72 13.70
N PRO A 24 2.36 -6.83 13.91
CA PRO A 24 3.26 -7.36 12.90
C PRO A 24 2.56 -7.97 11.68
N ASN A 25 1.29 -8.34 11.84
CA ASN A 25 0.47 -8.93 10.78
C ASN A 25 -0.65 -7.98 10.35
N LEU A 26 -1.81 -7.97 11.01
CA LEU A 26 -2.99 -7.26 10.56
C LEU A 26 -3.33 -6.09 11.49
N ASN A 27 -3.55 -4.92 10.89
CA ASN A 27 -4.06 -3.72 11.55
C ASN A 27 -5.34 -3.29 10.82
N LEU A 28 -6.49 -3.60 11.41
CA LEU A 28 -7.80 -3.14 10.92
C LEU A 28 -8.12 -1.80 11.59
N LEU A 29 -7.99 -0.72 10.82
CA LEU A 29 -8.36 0.63 11.23
C LEU A 29 -9.89 0.76 11.20
N VAL A 30 -10.50 0.93 12.38
CA VAL A 30 -11.95 1.10 12.57
C VAL A 30 -12.23 2.42 13.27
N GLY A 31 -13.36 3.05 12.97
CA GLY A 31 -13.77 4.33 13.55
C GLY A 31 -14.82 5.02 12.69
N ILE A 32 -15.41 6.10 13.18
CA ILE A 32 -16.45 6.85 12.46
C ILE A 32 -15.97 7.34 11.07
N SER A 33 -16.92 7.65 10.19
CA SER A 33 -16.59 8.25 8.89
C SER A 33 -15.89 9.59 9.07
N GLY A 34 -14.89 9.90 8.23
CA GLY A 34 -14.14 11.15 8.30
C GLY A 34 -13.11 11.28 9.44
N VAL A 35 -12.97 10.26 10.31
CA VAL A 35 -12.05 10.31 11.47
C VAL A 35 -10.55 10.36 11.08
N GLY A 36 -10.21 9.96 9.86
CA GLY A 36 -8.84 10.02 9.34
C GLY A 36 -8.20 8.68 8.96
N LYS A 37 -8.96 7.58 8.89
CA LYS A 37 -8.46 6.23 8.52
C LYS A 37 -7.67 6.24 7.20
N THR A 38 -8.25 6.77 6.13
CA THR A 38 -7.60 6.93 4.82
C THR A 38 -6.33 7.79 4.91
N ARG A 39 -6.36 8.89 5.68
CA ARG A 39 -5.19 9.76 5.88
C ARG A 39 -4.04 9.05 6.59
N ILE A 40 -4.31 8.09 7.47
CA ILE A 40 -3.26 7.24 8.06
C ILE A 40 -2.59 6.40 6.97
N LEU A 41 -3.35 5.76 6.08
CA LEU A 41 -2.76 5.00 4.97
C LEU A 41 -1.97 5.90 4.02
N GLU A 42 -2.49 7.07 3.67
CA GLU A 42 -1.78 8.04 2.84
C GLU A 42 -0.50 8.54 3.52
N SER A 43 -0.48 8.73 4.84
CA SER A 43 0.75 9.10 5.57
C SER A 43 1.85 8.03 5.43
N ILE A 44 1.49 6.74 5.47
CA ILE A 44 2.44 5.63 5.26
C ILE A 44 2.93 5.61 3.81
N LYS A 45 2.03 5.84 2.84
CA LYS A 45 2.38 5.93 1.42
C LYS A 45 3.29 7.13 1.13
N SER A 46 3.09 8.26 1.79
CA SER A 46 3.95 9.45 1.70
C SER A 46 5.39 9.14 2.08
N LEU A 47 5.63 8.28 3.08
CA LEU A 47 7.00 7.86 3.46
C LEU A 47 7.74 7.18 2.29
N LYS A 48 7.04 6.34 1.51
CA LYS A 48 7.61 5.76 0.29
C LYS A 48 7.91 6.83 -0.75
N SER A 49 7.01 7.80 -0.95
CA SER A 49 7.21 8.91 -1.88
C SER A 49 8.43 9.75 -1.49
N ILE A 50 8.55 10.13 -0.21
CA ILE A 50 9.69 10.89 0.33
C ILE A 50 11.00 10.14 0.15
N ALA A 51 11.01 8.83 0.44
CA ALA A 51 12.18 7.97 0.21
C ALA A 51 12.57 7.84 -1.27
N ASN A 52 11.63 8.13 -2.18
CA ASN A 52 11.84 8.17 -3.64
C ASN A 52 12.14 9.58 -4.18
N GLY A 53 12.33 10.58 -3.30
CA GLY A 53 12.74 11.94 -3.67
C GLY A 53 11.60 12.94 -3.83
N VAL A 54 10.36 12.56 -3.48
CA VAL A 54 9.25 13.52 -3.46
C VAL A 54 9.39 14.47 -2.28
N SER A 55 9.20 15.76 -2.53
CA SER A 55 9.10 16.80 -1.50
C SER A 55 7.62 17.03 -1.17
N LEU A 56 7.31 17.18 0.12
CA LEU A 56 5.94 17.45 0.61
C LEU A 56 5.98 18.67 1.54
N ASN A 57 5.02 19.58 1.38
CA ASN A 57 4.94 20.81 2.17
C ASN A 57 4.48 20.52 3.61
N GLY A 58 5.13 21.11 4.61
CA GLY A 58 4.71 21.07 6.01
C GLY A 58 4.68 19.67 6.68
N VAL A 59 5.22 18.65 6.02
CA VAL A 59 5.20 17.26 6.52
C VAL A 59 6.34 17.00 7.50
N GLN A 60 6.02 16.39 8.62
CA GLN A 60 6.95 15.84 9.59
C GLN A 60 6.60 14.38 9.90
N TRP A 61 7.60 13.53 10.06
CA TRP A 61 7.41 12.12 10.36
C TRP A 61 8.41 11.61 11.38
N ASN A 62 8.01 10.55 12.07
CA ASN A 62 8.87 9.69 12.85
C ASN A 62 8.35 8.25 12.73
N ILE A 63 9.13 7.39 12.08
CA ILE A 63 8.77 5.99 11.84
C ILE A 63 9.85 5.07 12.40
N SER A 64 9.42 4.03 13.12
CA SER A 64 10.26 2.89 13.48
C SER A 64 9.79 1.66 12.74
N PHE A 65 10.73 0.95 12.11
CA PHE A 65 10.44 -0.24 11.32
C PHE A 65 11.61 -1.21 11.33
N SER A 66 11.32 -2.48 11.12
CA SER A 66 12.30 -3.54 10.96
C SER A 66 12.34 -4.06 9.52
N VAL A 67 13.52 -4.45 9.09
CA VAL A 67 13.76 -5.08 7.77
C VAL A 67 14.16 -6.55 7.97
N GLU A 68 14.56 -7.22 6.89
CA GLU A 68 15.00 -8.63 6.96
C GLU A 68 16.08 -8.83 8.04
N ASN A 69 16.05 -9.98 8.73
CA ASN A 69 16.89 -10.30 9.89
C ASN A 69 16.66 -9.44 11.15
N ASN A 70 15.47 -8.84 11.31
CA ASN A 70 15.11 -7.99 12.46
C ASN A 70 16.10 -6.82 12.67
N LEU A 71 16.59 -6.27 11.55
CA LEU A 71 17.39 -5.05 11.58
C LEU A 71 16.44 -3.87 11.76
N GLU A 72 16.58 -3.15 12.87
CA GLU A 72 15.68 -2.07 13.29
C GLU A 72 16.24 -0.70 12.89
N TYR A 73 15.35 0.14 12.37
CA TYR A 73 15.66 1.51 11.94
C TYR A 73 14.61 2.47 12.48
N THR A 74 15.08 3.66 12.83
CA THR A 74 14.23 4.81 13.11
C THR A 74 14.57 5.91 12.12
N TRP A 75 13.57 6.41 11.40
CA TRP A 75 13.70 7.48 10.43
C TRP A 75 12.74 8.61 10.80
N ASN A 76 13.28 9.80 10.99
CA ASN A 76 12.50 11.01 11.25
C ASN A 76 12.97 12.14 10.37
N GLY A 77 12.09 13.10 10.12
CA GLY A 77 12.41 14.28 9.36
C GLY A 77 11.26 15.26 9.30
N GLN A 78 11.57 16.44 8.78
CA GLN A 78 10.64 17.55 8.68
C GLN A 78 10.97 18.40 7.45
N PHE A 79 9.95 18.65 6.64
CA PHE A 79 9.95 19.69 5.62
C PHE A 79 9.57 21.05 6.22
N GLU A 80 10.03 22.12 5.59
CA GLU A 80 9.50 23.45 5.88
C GLU A 80 8.01 23.52 5.53
N THR A 81 7.26 24.34 6.28
CA THR A 81 5.90 24.74 5.91
C THR A 81 5.97 26.04 5.14
N ARG A 82 5.36 26.07 3.97
CA ARG A 82 5.10 27.28 3.21
C ARG A 82 3.64 27.65 3.36
N GLU A 83 3.37 28.92 3.62
CA GLU A 83 2.02 29.44 3.58
C GLU A 83 1.62 29.59 2.11
N ASP A 84 0.51 28.97 1.72
CA ASP A 84 -0.11 29.20 0.42
C ASP A 84 -0.50 30.67 0.31
N THR A 85 0.33 31.46 -0.36
CA THR A 85 -0.12 32.74 -0.92
C THR A 85 -0.90 32.43 -2.19
N THR A 86 -2.12 31.89 -2.04
CA THR A 86 -3.10 31.87 -3.14
C THR A 86 -3.58 33.30 -3.40
N LEU A 87 -2.74 34.09 -4.07
CA LEU A 87 -3.25 35.07 -5.01
C LEU A 87 -3.42 34.30 -6.32
N ILE A 88 -4.67 34.22 -6.77
CA ILE A 88 -5.05 33.67 -8.06
C ILE A 88 -4.33 34.50 -9.13
N ASP A 89 -3.16 34.05 -9.56
CA ASP A 89 -2.52 34.51 -10.78
C ASP A 89 -2.34 33.26 -11.64
N ASP A 90 -2.98 33.26 -12.81
CA ASP A 90 -3.04 32.14 -13.78
C ASP A 90 -1.69 31.88 -14.48
N SER A 91 -0.56 32.29 -13.87
CA SER A 91 0.78 31.94 -14.31
C SER A 91 1.21 30.64 -13.64
N VAL A 92 1.33 29.60 -14.46
CA VAL A 92 1.89 28.28 -14.12
C VAL A 92 3.39 28.42 -13.83
N ASP A 93 3.75 29.11 -12.75
CA ASP A 93 5.09 29.01 -12.17
C ASP A 93 5.10 27.73 -11.34
N GLU A 94 5.97 26.78 -11.71
CA GLU A 94 6.21 25.57 -10.94
C GLU A 94 6.54 25.95 -9.50
N GLU A 95 5.63 25.69 -8.57
CA GLU A 95 5.89 25.91 -7.15
C GLU A 95 7.20 25.22 -6.76
N GLU A 96 8.16 26.00 -6.23
CA GLU A 96 9.43 25.42 -5.80
C GLU A 96 9.15 24.27 -4.80
N PRO A 97 9.91 23.17 -4.81
CA PRO A 97 9.71 22.09 -3.83
C PRO A 97 10.05 22.54 -2.42
N ALA A 98 9.32 22.06 -1.40
CA ALA A 98 9.60 22.33 0.02
C ALA A 98 10.97 21.74 0.45
N LYS A 99 11.75 22.52 1.21
CA LYS A 99 13.07 22.07 1.72
C LYS A 99 12.92 21.17 2.93
N LEU A 100 13.75 20.12 3.01
CA LEU A 100 13.96 19.38 4.25
C LEU A 100 14.80 20.22 5.22
N ILE A 101 14.22 20.59 6.35
CA ILE A 101 14.90 21.35 7.40
C ILE A 101 15.65 20.45 8.39
N SER A 102 15.14 19.24 8.63
CA SER A 102 15.79 18.23 9.45
C SER A 102 15.46 16.83 8.94
N GLU A 103 16.41 15.92 9.11
CA GLU A 103 16.21 14.51 8.81
C GLU A 103 17.25 13.69 9.55
N LYS A 104 16.87 12.50 10.01
CA LYS A 104 17.78 11.60 10.71
C LYS A 104 17.41 10.15 10.48
N LEU A 105 18.39 9.36 10.06
CA LEU A 105 18.29 7.92 9.93
C LEU A 105 19.19 7.26 10.97
N ILE A 106 18.59 6.42 11.82
CA ILE A 106 19.23 5.77 12.96
C ILE A 106 19.07 4.25 12.81
N PHE A 107 20.15 3.53 13.01
CA PHE A 107 20.16 2.07 13.12
C PHE A 107 20.18 1.67 14.59
N ARG A 108 19.36 0.67 14.98
CA ARG A 108 19.29 0.07 16.33
C ARG A 108 19.22 1.08 17.49
N ASN A 109 18.66 2.26 17.23
CA ASN A 109 18.51 3.37 18.17
C ASN A 109 19.83 3.90 18.78
N ASP A 110 20.99 3.55 18.23
CA ASP A 110 22.31 3.94 18.76
C ASP A 110 23.21 4.61 17.72
N ARG A 111 23.23 4.10 16.48
CA ARG A 111 24.11 4.58 15.41
C ARG A 111 23.35 5.47 14.43
N VAL A 112 23.78 6.72 14.33
CA VAL A 112 23.28 7.65 13.31
C VAL A 112 23.99 7.36 11.99
N ILE A 113 23.23 6.92 10.98
CA ILE A 113 23.74 6.67 9.62
C ILE A 113 23.86 7.99 8.88
N ALA A 114 22.79 8.79 8.93
CA ALA A 114 22.71 10.07 8.24
C ALA A 114 21.92 11.08 9.09
N GLU A 115 22.40 12.31 9.15
CA GLU A 115 21.71 13.42 9.83
C GLU A 115 21.83 14.69 8.99
N ARG A 116 20.68 15.31 8.69
CA ARG A 116 20.55 16.61 8.05
C ARG A 116 20.16 17.66 9.08
N LYS A 117 20.86 18.79 9.09
CA LYS A 117 20.50 20.01 9.84
C LYS A 117 20.58 21.20 8.90
N GLY A 118 19.43 21.64 8.40
CA GLY A 118 19.34 22.64 7.34
C GLY A 118 20.05 22.19 6.06
N SER A 119 21.07 22.93 5.65
CA SER A 119 21.84 22.65 4.42
C SER A 119 22.97 21.62 4.59
N SER A 120 23.36 21.31 5.83
CA SER A 120 24.49 20.41 6.10
C SER A 120 23.99 18.99 6.38
N ILE A 121 24.72 18.02 5.84
CA ILE A 121 24.46 16.59 6.03
C ILE A 121 25.73 15.93 6.55
N ILE A 122 25.58 15.14 7.61
CA ILE A 122 26.61 14.24 8.13
C ILE A 122 26.19 12.82 7.75
N PHE A 123 27.03 12.12 7.01
CA PHE A 123 26.86 10.72 6.63
C PHE A 123 28.01 9.89 7.21
N ASP A 124 27.68 8.89 8.02
CA ASP A 124 28.63 8.03 8.73
C ASP A 124 29.76 8.82 9.44
N GLY A 125 29.36 9.89 10.13
CA GLY A 125 30.27 10.76 10.89
C GLY A 125 31.07 11.77 10.05
N LYS A 126 30.91 11.81 8.73
CA LYS A 126 31.62 12.74 7.83
C LYS A 126 30.65 13.76 7.22
N GLU A 127 31.07 15.01 7.14
CA GLU A 127 30.32 16.04 6.43
C GLU A 127 30.38 15.79 4.92
N THR A 128 29.23 15.90 4.25
CA THR A 128 29.14 15.70 2.80
C THR A 128 29.30 17.04 2.06
N PRO A 129 29.58 17.00 0.73
CA PRO A 129 29.39 18.17 -0.11
C PRO A 129 27.95 18.68 -0.03
N ARG A 130 27.70 19.89 -0.56
CA ARG A 130 26.34 20.44 -0.65
C ARG A 130 25.50 19.57 -1.59
N LEU A 131 24.49 18.91 -1.03
CA LEU A 131 23.52 18.09 -1.76
C LEU A 131 22.17 18.83 -1.87
N SER A 132 21.23 18.23 -2.62
CA SER A 132 19.88 18.77 -2.79
C SER A 132 19.21 19.02 -1.44
N PRO A 133 18.58 20.19 -1.21
CA PRO A 133 17.81 20.47 0.01
C PRO A 133 16.40 19.88 -0.02
N PHE A 134 15.97 19.33 -1.16
CA PHE A 134 14.58 18.90 -1.38
C PHE A 134 14.41 17.38 -1.30
N GLU A 135 15.51 16.63 -1.30
CA GLU A 135 15.51 15.17 -1.31
C GLU A 135 15.95 14.59 0.03
N SER A 136 15.31 13.50 0.44
CA SER A 136 15.66 12.75 1.64
C SER A 136 17.07 12.17 1.57
N VAL A 137 17.73 12.01 2.73
CA VAL A 137 19.02 11.30 2.85
C VAL A 137 18.89 9.86 2.33
N ILE A 138 17.71 9.25 2.45
CA ILE A 138 17.44 7.92 1.89
C ILE A 138 17.57 7.92 0.36
N ASN A 139 17.01 8.91 -0.33
CA ASN A 139 17.13 8.99 -1.79
C ASN A 139 18.54 9.44 -2.22
N LEU A 140 19.15 10.39 -1.50
CA LEU A 140 20.49 10.91 -1.80
C LEU A 140 21.58 9.84 -1.71
N PHE A 141 21.51 8.97 -0.69
CA PHE A 141 22.49 7.91 -0.43
C PHE A 141 21.99 6.52 -0.85
N LYS A 142 21.03 6.42 -1.77
CA LYS A 142 20.40 5.15 -2.19
C LYS A 142 21.33 4.09 -2.81
N GLN A 143 22.61 4.42 -3.01
CA GLN A 143 23.65 3.51 -3.50
C GLN A 143 24.57 3.00 -2.38
N GLU A 144 24.46 3.56 -1.18
CA GLU A 144 25.22 3.13 0.00
C GLU A 144 24.56 1.88 0.60
N ASP A 145 25.35 0.88 1.00
CA ASP A 145 24.85 -0.45 1.35
C ASP A 145 23.72 -0.43 2.41
N GLU A 146 23.91 0.31 3.52
CA GLU A 146 22.92 0.39 4.60
C GLU A 146 21.65 1.15 4.18
N VAL A 147 21.79 2.18 3.36
CA VAL A 147 20.67 2.99 2.89
C VAL A 147 19.90 2.27 1.79
N THR A 148 20.57 1.47 0.97
CA THR A 148 19.95 0.62 -0.06
C THR A 148 18.95 -0.35 0.57
N LEU A 149 19.29 -0.95 1.72
CA LEU A 149 18.38 -1.82 2.47
C LEU A 149 17.13 -1.09 2.96
N VAL A 150 17.32 0.12 3.51
CA VAL A 150 16.23 0.99 3.99
C VAL A 150 15.33 1.41 2.83
N LYS A 151 15.93 1.85 1.72
CA LYS A 151 15.21 2.24 0.49
C LYS A 151 14.38 1.09 -0.06
N ALA A 152 14.99 -0.10 -0.19
CA ALA A 152 14.31 -1.29 -0.66
C ALA A 152 13.16 -1.71 0.28
N ALA A 153 13.32 -1.52 1.60
CA ALA A 153 12.25 -1.77 2.55
C ALA A 153 11.07 -0.81 2.36
N LEU A 154 11.31 0.50 2.25
CA LEU A 154 10.25 1.49 2.03
C LEU A 154 9.55 1.31 0.67
N ASP A 155 10.27 0.83 -0.35
CA ASP A 155 9.66 0.48 -1.64
C ASP A 155 8.67 -0.70 -1.55
N LYS A 156 8.82 -1.56 -0.53
CA LYS A 156 7.90 -2.66 -0.23
C LYS A 156 6.60 -2.19 0.47
N ILE A 157 6.35 -0.89 0.59
CA ILE A 157 5.01 -0.34 0.88
C ILE A 157 4.18 -0.39 -0.42
N ILE A 158 3.09 -1.16 -0.40
CA ILE A 158 2.28 -1.49 -1.58
C ILE A 158 0.83 -1.08 -1.33
N PRO A 159 0.39 0.06 -1.89
CA PRO A 159 -1.03 0.34 -1.95
C PRO A 159 -1.69 -0.62 -2.94
N ILE A 160 -2.79 -1.23 -2.51
CA ILE A 160 -3.69 -1.98 -3.37
C ILE A 160 -4.95 -1.15 -3.52
N ASP A 161 -5.02 -0.46 -4.66
CA ASP A 161 -6.16 0.34 -5.08
C ASP A 161 -6.47 -0.03 -6.53
N PHE A 162 -7.63 -0.64 -6.74
CA PHE A 162 -8.12 -1.10 -8.04
C PHE A 162 -9.53 -0.55 -8.30
N GLU A 163 -9.73 0.76 -8.12
CA GLU A 163 -11.00 1.43 -8.41
C GLU A 163 -11.49 1.18 -9.85
N GLU A 164 -10.62 1.27 -10.86
CA GLU A 164 -10.96 0.95 -12.24
C GLU A 164 -9.82 0.18 -12.93
N PRO A 165 -9.76 -1.15 -12.78
CA PRO A 165 -8.66 -1.92 -13.33
C PRO A 165 -8.72 -1.94 -14.86
N TYR A 166 -7.56 -1.70 -15.50
CA TYR A 166 -7.43 -1.82 -16.94
C TYR A 166 -7.77 -3.23 -17.40
N ARG A 167 -8.80 -3.36 -18.25
CA ARG A 167 -9.18 -4.64 -18.86
C ARG A 167 -8.13 -5.14 -19.86
N TYR A 168 -7.47 -4.19 -20.51
CA TYR A 168 -6.61 -4.42 -21.65
C TYR A 168 -5.22 -3.87 -21.36
N TRP A 169 -4.17 -4.65 -21.62
CA TRP A 169 -2.80 -4.20 -21.44
C TRP A 169 -1.87 -4.74 -22.50
N ARG A 170 -0.78 -4.02 -22.72
CA ARG A 170 0.26 -4.42 -23.68
C ARG A 170 1.44 -5.03 -22.94
N MET A 171 2.06 -5.99 -23.60
CA MET A 171 3.30 -6.59 -23.16
C MET A 171 4.27 -6.58 -24.33
N THR A 172 5.49 -6.10 -24.11
CA THR A 172 6.51 -6.09 -25.13
C THR A 172 7.31 -7.40 -25.09
N ALA A 173 7.77 -7.87 -26.25
CA ALA A 173 8.60 -9.07 -26.34
C ALA A 173 9.87 -9.00 -25.45
N PRO A 174 10.59 -7.85 -25.34
CA PRO A 174 11.73 -7.74 -24.44
C PRO A 174 11.39 -7.98 -22.97
N ILE A 175 10.21 -7.55 -22.50
CA ILE A 175 9.78 -7.83 -21.12
C ILE A 175 9.59 -9.33 -20.96
N PHE A 176 8.89 -10.02 -21.87
CA PHE A 176 8.72 -11.47 -21.76
C PHE A 176 10.05 -12.23 -21.78
N GLN A 177 10.98 -11.85 -22.66
CA GLN A 177 12.32 -12.47 -22.75
C GLN A 177 13.12 -12.26 -21.46
N LYS A 178 13.06 -11.06 -20.86
CA LYS A 178 13.72 -10.77 -19.58
C LYS A 178 13.27 -11.71 -18.45
N PHE A 179 12.04 -12.21 -18.50
CA PHE A 179 11.45 -13.05 -17.47
C PHE A 179 11.24 -14.52 -17.89
N GLU A 180 11.82 -14.98 -19.01
CA GLU A 180 11.59 -16.32 -19.57
C GLU A 180 11.91 -17.46 -18.57
N ASN A 181 13.01 -17.32 -17.81
CA ASN A 181 13.44 -18.27 -16.78
C ASN A 181 13.33 -17.66 -15.36
N THR A 182 12.29 -16.89 -15.10
CA THR A 182 12.12 -16.20 -13.81
C THR A 182 11.60 -17.14 -12.71
N SER A 183 11.87 -16.81 -11.45
CA SER A 183 11.23 -17.42 -10.28
C SER A 183 10.04 -16.56 -9.80
N LEU A 184 9.13 -17.14 -9.01
CA LEU A 184 8.05 -16.38 -8.38
C LEU A 184 8.60 -15.21 -7.55
N SER A 185 9.65 -15.44 -6.76
CA SER A 185 10.28 -14.41 -5.92
C SER A 185 10.87 -13.27 -6.77
N THR A 186 11.51 -13.59 -7.89
CA THR A 186 12.05 -12.58 -8.82
C THR A 186 10.93 -11.74 -9.43
N LEU A 187 9.83 -12.38 -9.82
CA LEU A 187 8.67 -11.69 -10.37
C LEU A 187 7.98 -10.81 -9.31
N GLN A 188 7.79 -11.30 -8.09
CA GLN A 188 7.21 -10.56 -6.98
C GLN A 188 8.01 -9.28 -6.69
N ASN A 189 9.34 -9.39 -6.57
CA ASN A 189 10.25 -8.26 -6.32
C ASN A 189 10.48 -7.36 -7.55
N SER A 190 9.90 -7.68 -8.71
CA SER A 190 10.01 -6.79 -9.88
C SER A 190 9.14 -5.54 -9.69
N GLY A 191 9.64 -4.40 -10.18
CA GLY A 191 8.89 -3.14 -10.25
C GLY A 191 7.79 -3.10 -11.31
N LEU A 192 7.34 -4.27 -11.82
CA LEU A 192 6.26 -4.35 -12.81
C LEU A 192 4.90 -4.17 -12.15
N PHE A 193 3.95 -3.61 -12.90
CA PHE A 193 2.54 -3.61 -12.53
C PHE A 193 1.94 -5.04 -12.53
N ILE A 194 0.81 -5.21 -11.85
CA ILE A 194 0.18 -6.52 -11.64
C ILE A 194 -0.22 -7.23 -12.94
N LEU A 195 -0.80 -6.51 -13.91
CA LEU A 195 -1.22 -7.09 -15.19
C LEU A 195 -0.04 -7.70 -15.99
N PRO A 196 1.10 -6.99 -16.17
CA PRO A 196 2.32 -7.59 -16.69
C PRO A 196 2.79 -8.83 -15.91
N LYS A 197 2.77 -8.77 -14.57
CA LYS A 197 3.15 -9.93 -13.73
C LYS A 197 2.25 -11.12 -14.00
N LEU A 198 0.94 -10.92 -14.13
CA LEU A 198 -0.02 -11.98 -14.47
C LEU A 198 0.24 -12.61 -15.83
N SER A 199 0.57 -11.82 -16.85
CA SER A 199 0.95 -12.34 -18.17
C SER A 199 2.20 -13.22 -18.10
N ILE A 200 3.22 -12.78 -17.35
CA ILE A 200 4.45 -13.56 -17.15
C ILE A 200 4.14 -14.84 -16.38
N LEU A 201 3.32 -14.76 -15.33
CA LEU A 201 2.91 -15.90 -14.52
C LEU A 201 2.19 -16.95 -15.38
N TYR A 202 1.20 -16.54 -16.16
CA TYR A 202 0.45 -17.43 -17.06
C TYR A 202 1.35 -18.15 -18.06
N LYS A 203 2.36 -17.47 -18.61
CA LYS A 203 3.22 -18.02 -19.66
C LYS A 203 4.39 -18.85 -19.12
N ASN A 204 5.05 -18.36 -18.06
CA ASN A 204 6.35 -18.86 -17.62
C ASN A 204 6.26 -19.62 -16.28
N LEU A 205 5.20 -19.41 -15.49
CA LEU A 205 5.01 -20.03 -14.17
C LEU A 205 3.55 -20.56 -14.03
N PRO A 206 3.11 -21.49 -14.90
CA PRO A 206 1.70 -21.88 -14.99
C PRO A 206 1.13 -22.50 -13.71
N GLU A 207 1.95 -23.21 -12.92
CA GLU A 207 1.54 -23.74 -11.62
C GLU A 207 1.20 -22.64 -10.61
N GLU A 208 1.95 -21.53 -10.63
CA GLU A 208 1.70 -20.37 -9.78
C GLU A 208 0.46 -19.60 -10.25
N PHE A 209 0.26 -19.50 -11.57
CA PHE A 209 -0.98 -18.93 -12.12
C PHE A 209 -2.21 -19.76 -11.75
N GLN A 210 -2.08 -21.10 -11.71
CA GLN A 210 -3.16 -21.98 -11.33
C GLN A 210 -3.66 -21.71 -9.91
N LYS A 211 -2.80 -21.35 -8.96
CA LYS A 211 -3.21 -20.99 -7.58
C LYS A 211 -4.10 -19.75 -7.53
N ILE A 212 -3.78 -18.71 -8.31
CA ILE A 212 -4.62 -17.50 -8.44
C ILE A 212 -5.96 -17.88 -9.07
N LYS A 213 -5.92 -18.69 -10.13
CA LYS A 213 -7.11 -19.18 -10.84
C LYS A 213 -8.03 -20.02 -9.94
N ASP A 214 -7.50 -20.93 -9.15
CA ASP A 214 -8.27 -21.77 -8.23
C ASP A 214 -8.95 -20.93 -7.15
N THR A 215 -8.24 -19.93 -6.62
CA THR A 215 -8.81 -18.97 -5.67
C THR A 215 -9.95 -18.18 -6.32
N PHE A 216 -9.75 -17.69 -7.54
CA PHE A 216 -10.76 -16.96 -8.28
C PHE A 216 -12.01 -17.81 -8.57
N MET A 217 -11.83 -19.07 -9.01
CA MET A 217 -12.94 -20.01 -9.27
C MET A 217 -13.66 -20.45 -7.99
N THR A 218 -12.97 -20.47 -6.85
CA THR A 218 -13.61 -20.71 -5.55
C THR A 218 -14.58 -19.57 -5.19
N ILE A 219 -14.18 -18.32 -5.46
CA ILE A 219 -15.02 -17.13 -5.22
C ILE A 219 -16.16 -17.04 -6.25
N PHE A 220 -15.94 -17.48 -7.49
CA PHE A 220 -16.92 -17.48 -8.58
C PHE A 220 -17.18 -18.90 -9.11
N PRO A 221 -18.00 -19.72 -8.41
CA PRO A 221 -18.22 -21.12 -8.77
C PRO A 221 -18.85 -21.36 -10.15
N GLN A 222 -19.43 -20.33 -10.77
CA GLN A 222 -19.93 -20.38 -12.16
C GLN A 222 -18.80 -20.41 -13.19
N VAL A 223 -17.60 -19.95 -12.84
CA VAL A 223 -16.42 -19.97 -13.70
C VAL A 223 -15.77 -21.35 -13.63
N SER A 224 -15.55 -21.97 -14.78
CA SER A 224 -14.87 -23.25 -14.92
C SER A 224 -13.41 -23.13 -15.35
N ASP A 225 -13.02 -22.01 -15.98
CA ASP A 225 -11.66 -21.79 -16.46
C ASP A 225 -11.33 -20.30 -16.60
N MET A 226 -10.04 -19.95 -16.57
CA MET A 226 -9.51 -18.59 -16.75
C MET A 226 -8.13 -18.64 -17.45
N ARG A 227 -7.89 -17.71 -18.38
CA ARG A 227 -6.61 -17.56 -19.08
C ARG A 227 -6.31 -16.11 -19.45
N ILE A 228 -5.06 -15.84 -19.79
CA ILE A 228 -4.69 -14.61 -20.49
C ILE A 228 -4.78 -14.88 -21.99
N GLY A 229 -5.64 -14.12 -22.67
CA GLY A 229 -5.84 -14.20 -24.12
C GLY A 229 -5.44 -12.91 -24.82
N THR A 230 -5.27 -12.99 -26.13
CA THR A 230 -4.99 -11.82 -26.97
C THR A 230 -6.23 -11.44 -27.79
N VAL A 231 -6.43 -10.13 -27.95
CA VAL A 231 -7.47 -9.56 -28.81
C VAL A 231 -6.80 -8.82 -29.96
N ALA A 232 -7.16 -9.17 -31.19
CA ALA A 232 -6.77 -8.40 -32.36
C ALA A 232 -7.52 -7.06 -32.37
N SER A 233 -6.78 -5.95 -32.48
CA SER A 233 -7.38 -4.63 -32.67
C SER A 233 -8.12 -4.60 -34.01
N LYS A 234 -9.46 -4.65 -33.98
CA LYS A 234 -10.31 -4.69 -35.19
C LYS A 234 -10.25 -3.40 -36.04
N ASN A 235 -9.70 -2.30 -35.51
CA ASN A 235 -9.68 -0.98 -36.15
C ASN A 235 -8.28 -0.49 -36.57
N SER A 236 -7.28 -1.37 -36.63
CA SER A 236 -5.93 -0.97 -37.03
C SER A 236 -5.67 -1.30 -38.51
N PRO A 237 -5.22 -0.33 -39.34
CA PRO A 237 -4.86 -0.59 -40.74
C PRO A 237 -3.85 -1.73 -40.85
N LEU A 238 -4.04 -2.62 -41.83
CA LEU A 238 -3.29 -3.86 -42.05
C LEU A 238 -1.76 -3.73 -41.96
N ILE A 239 -1.19 -2.57 -42.34
CA ILE A 239 0.26 -2.31 -42.32
C ILE A 239 0.79 -2.10 -40.89
N LEU A 240 -0.06 -1.62 -39.98
CA LEU A 240 0.27 -1.47 -38.57
C LEU A 240 0.05 -2.78 -37.80
N SER A 241 -0.71 -3.75 -38.30
CA SER A 241 -1.04 -5.00 -37.57
C SER A 241 0.15 -5.91 -37.28
N GLN A 242 1.26 -5.79 -38.01
CA GLN A 242 2.51 -6.54 -37.73
C GLN A 242 3.36 -5.89 -36.62
N PHE A 243 3.13 -4.60 -36.32
CA PHE A 243 3.84 -3.85 -35.28
C PHE A 243 2.95 -3.44 -34.09
N LEU A 244 1.63 -3.40 -34.28
CA LEU A 244 0.61 -3.15 -33.27
C LEU A 244 0.25 -4.44 -32.56
N GLN A 245 1.22 -4.86 -31.77
CA GLN A 245 1.17 -5.58 -30.51
C GLN A 245 -0.23 -6.06 -30.09
N GLU A 246 -0.40 -7.37 -30.07
CA GLU A 246 -1.49 -8.09 -29.43
C GLU A 246 -1.79 -7.48 -28.05
N VAL A 247 -3.04 -7.06 -27.85
CA VAL A 247 -3.50 -6.55 -26.57
C VAL A 247 -3.96 -7.74 -25.74
N ASN A 248 -3.39 -7.87 -24.54
CA ASN A 248 -3.75 -8.92 -23.60
C ASN A 248 -5.04 -8.54 -22.89
N THR A 249 -5.85 -9.55 -22.60
CA THR A 249 -7.04 -9.47 -21.75
C THR A 249 -7.19 -10.74 -20.94
N VAL A 250 -7.90 -10.64 -19.82
CA VAL A 250 -8.36 -11.81 -19.08
C VAL A 250 -9.55 -12.41 -19.82
N ARG A 251 -9.56 -13.73 -19.99
CA ARG A 251 -10.71 -14.48 -20.51
C ARG A 251 -11.13 -15.56 -19.52
N ILE A 252 -12.43 -15.72 -19.34
CA ILE A 252 -13.01 -16.78 -18.52
C ILE A 252 -13.86 -17.72 -19.37
N LYS A 253 -14.07 -18.93 -18.86
CA LYS A 253 -15.07 -19.87 -19.35
C LYS A 253 -16.06 -20.13 -18.23
N GLU A 254 -17.35 -20.03 -18.53
CA GLU A 254 -18.42 -20.30 -17.58
C GLU A 254 -19.06 -21.66 -17.83
N LYS A 255 -19.60 -22.26 -16.77
CA LYS A 255 -20.30 -23.55 -16.85
C LYS A 255 -21.51 -23.43 -17.79
N GLY A 256 -21.57 -24.32 -18.79
CA GLY A 256 -22.64 -24.30 -19.80
C GLY A 256 -22.43 -23.30 -20.93
N VAL A 257 -21.31 -22.57 -20.97
CA VAL A 257 -20.94 -21.68 -22.07
C VAL A 257 -19.69 -22.21 -22.76
N ASP A 258 -19.82 -22.60 -24.03
CA ASP A 258 -18.69 -23.14 -24.80
C ASP A 258 -17.66 -22.08 -25.19
N ALA A 259 -18.10 -20.84 -25.36
CA ALA A 259 -17.27 -19.70 -25.75
C ALA A 259 -16.47 -19.11 -24.58
N TRP A 260 -15.31 -18.55 -24.90
CA TRP A 260 -14.54 -17.73 -23.96
C TRP A 260 -15.11 -16.32 -23.89
N ILE A 261 -15.26 -15.80 -22.67
CA ILE A 261 -15.78 -14.46 -22.39
C ILE A 261 -14.59 -13.56 -22.00
N ASP A 262 -14.40 -12.45 -22.71
CA ASP A 262 -13.41 -11.41 -22.37
C ASP A 262 -14.03 -10.17 -21.71
N ASN A 263 -15.35 -10.00 -21.82
CA ASN A 263 -16.10 -8.96 -21.13
C ASN A 263 -16.58 -9.39 -19.73
N ILE A 264 -15.64 -9.77 -18.86
CA ILE A 264 -15.96 -10.08 -17.45
C ILE A 264 -16.47 -8.85 -16.69
N SER A 265 -17.31 -9.05 -15.67
CA SER A 265 -17.83 -7.92 -14.86
C SER A 265 -16.70 -7.16 -14.16
N SER A 266 -16.93 -5.88 -13.85
CA SER A 266 -15.96 -5.04 -13.13
C SER A 266 -15.61 -5.65 -11.77
N GLY A 267 -16.60 -6.16 -11.02
CA GLY A 267 -16.37 -6.84 -9.73
C GLY A 267 -15.49 -8.09 -9.84
N MET A 268 -15.65 -8.88 -10.91
CA MET A 268 -14.77 -10.03 -11.17
C MET A 268 -13.35 -9.58 -11.50
N LEU A 269 -13.18 -8.59 -12.38
CA LEU A 269 -11.85 -8.08 -12.73
C LEU A 269 -11.13 -7.49 -11.50
N LYS A 270 -11.84 -6.70 -10.69
CA LYS A 270 -11.31 -6.15 -9.43
C LYS A 270 -10.91 -7.24 -8.46
N THR A 271 -11.77 -8.24 -8.26
CA THR A 271 -11.46 -9.41 -7.40
C THR A 271 -10.20 -10.12 -7.88
N LEU A 272 -10.05 -10.33 -9.19
CA LEU A 272 -8.83 -10.91 -9.75
C LEU A 272 -7.62 -10.03 -9.47
N MET A 273 -7.71 -8.72 -9.65
CA MET A 273 -6.60 -7.81 -9.35
C MET A 273 -6.23 -7.83 -7.87
N TYR A 274 -7.20 -7.90 -6.97
CA TYR A 274 -6.99 -8.05 -5.53
C TYR A 274 -6.23 -9.33 -5.19
N ILE A 275 -6.73 -10.49 -5.62
CA ILE A 275 -6.06 -11.80 -5.40
C ILE A 275 -4.65 -11.75 -5.96
N SER A 276 -4.50 -11.20 -7.17
CA SER A 276 -3.21 -11.14 -7.87
C SER A 276 -2.24 -10.20 -7.17
N GLY A 277 -2.68 -9.03 -6.73
CA GLY A 277 -1.87 -8.05 -5.99
C GLY A 277 -1.38 -8.62 -4.67
N LEU A 278 -2.26 -9.31 -3.94
CA LEU A 278 -1.91 -10.00 -2.71
C LEU A 278 -0.94 -11.17 -2.93
N TYR A 279 -1.17 -11.99 -3.96
CA TYR A 279 -0.32 -13.13 -4.28
C TYR A 279 1.08 -12.72 -4.80
N LEU A 280 1.12 -11.67 -5.62
CA LEU A 280 2.32 -11.19 -6.32
C LEU A 280 3.05 -10.08 -5.56
N SER A 281 2.62 -9.76 -4.34
CA SER A 281 3.36 -8.89 -3.44
C SER A 281 4.67 -9.57 -3.00
N PRO A 282 5.80 -8.84 -2.95
CA PRO A 282 7.03 -9.28 -2.31
C PRO A 282 6.81 -9.73 -0.88
N GLU A 283 7.67 -10.63 -0.41
CA GLU A 283 7.71 -10.97 1.01
C GLU A 283 8.16 -9.80 1.87
N ASN A 284 7.61 -9.75 3.07
CA ASN A 284 7.84 -8.68 4.03
C ASN A 284 7.44 -7.31 3.47
N SER A 285 6.34 -7.26 2.72
CA SER A 285 5.71 -6.02 2.26
C SER A 285 4.66 -5.51 3.24
N VAL A 286 4.51 -4.19 3.28
CA VAL A 286 3.43 -3.50 3.98
C VAL A 286 2.35 -3.21 2.94
N VAL A 287 1.21 -3.89 3.03
CA VAL A 287 0.09 -3.75 2.12
C VAL A 287 -0.93 -2.78 2.70
N LEU A 288 -1.26 -1.74 1.95
CA LEU A 288 -2.25 -0.74 2.32
C LEU A 288 -3.52 -0.99 1.50
N ILE A 289 -4.67 -1.13 2.16
CA ILE A 289 -5.97 -1.27 1.48
C ILE A 289 -6.97 -0.33 2.15
N ASP A 290 -7.38 0.71 1.43
CA ASP A 290 -8.46 1.57 1.91
C ASP A 290 -9.82 0.96 1.55
N GLU A 291 -10.76 1.08 2.47
CA GLU A 291 -12.11 0.54 2.39
C GLU A 291 -12.09 -0.88 1.84
N PHE A 292 -11.54 -1.81 2.62
CA PHE A 292 -11.25 -3.19 2.21
C PHE A 292 -12.45 -3.94 1.58
N GLU A 293 -13.66 -3.57 1.97
CA GLU A 293 -14.91 -4.06 1.43
C GLU A 293 -15.27 -3.54 0.03
N ASN A 294 -14.71 -2.39 -0.36
CA ASN A 294 -15.15 -1.67 -1.54
C ASN A 294 -14.94 -2.49 -2.79
N SER A 295 -16.01 -2.53 -3.60
CA SER A 295 -16.04 -3.22 -4.87
C SER A 295 -15.81 -4.74 -4.81
N LEU A 296 -15.78 -5.34 -3.61
CA LEU A 296 -15.81 -6.77 -3.40
C LEU A 296 -17.24 -7.19 -3.04
N GLY A 297 -17.81 -8.13 -3.81
CA GLY A 297 -19.10 -8.71 -3.43
C GLY A 297 -19.01 -9.44 -2.10
N VAL A 298 -20.13 -9.58 -1.38
CA VAL A 298 -20.17 -10.23 -0.04
C VAL A 298 -19.52 -11.62 -0.03
N ASN A 299 -19.72 -12.40 -1.10
CA ASN A 299 -19.11 -13.73 -1.24
C ASN A 299 -17.57 -13.70 -1.37
N CYS A 300 -16.99 -12.58 -1.83
CA CYS A 300 -15.56 -12.40 -1.97
C CYS A 300 -14.90 -12.03 -0.63
N LEU A 301 -15.61 -11.25 0.21
CA LEU A 301 -15.10 -10.73 1.47
C LEU A 301 -14.57 -11.83 2.39
N ASP A 302 -15.29 -12.95 2.54
CA ASP A 302 -14.84 -14.06 3.38
C ASP A 302 -13.52 -14.67 2.94
N HIS A 303 -13.38 -14.91 1.63
CA HIS A 303 -12.20 -15.54 1.08
C HIS A 303 -10.99 -14.61 1.17
N VAL A 304 -11.15 -13.32 0.87
CA VAL A 304 -10.07 -12.34 0.95
C VAL A 304 -9.71 -12.06 2.42
N THR A 305 -10.68 -12.00 3.33
CA THR A 305 -10.43 -11.84 4.78
C THR A 305 -9.61 -13.00 5.33
N ARG A 306 -9.95 -14.25 4.97
CA ARG A 306 -9.14 -15.43 5.35
C ARG A 306 -7.74 -15.35 4.78
N PHE A 307 -7.59 -14.96 3.51
CA PHE A 307 -6.27 -14.78 2.91
C PHE A 307 -5.42 -13.78 3.70
N VAL A 308 -6.00 -12.64 4.09
CA VAL A 308 -5.32 -11.62 4.90
C VAL A 308 -4.93 -12.16 6.28
N LEU A 309 -5.83 -12.87 6.96
CA LEU A 309 -5.59 -13.42 8.30
C LEU A 309 -4.55 -14.56 8.32
N ASP A 310 -4.55 -15.40 7.29
CA ASP A 310 -3.65 -16.56 7.19
C ASP A 310 -2.27 -16.19 6.67
N ASN A 311 -2.12 -15.00 6.06
CA ASN A 311 -0.88 -14.56 5.45
C ASN A 311 0.05 -13.92 6.50
N LYS A 312 1.07 -14.70 6.88
CA LYS A 312 2.13 -14.26 7.82
C LYS A 312 3.33 -13.60 7.15
N ARG A 313 3.34 -13.49 5.83
CA ARG A 313 4.46 -12.93 5.04
C ARG A 313 4.35 -11.42 4.85
N LEU A 314 3.16 -10.86 5.05
CA LEU A 314 2.81 -9.47 4.78
C LEU A 314 2.31 -8.81 6.06
N GLN A 315 2.56 -7.51 6.17
CA GLN A 315 1.89 -6.66 7.15
C GLN A 315 0.76 -5.91 6.44
N PHE A 316 -0.43 -5.93 7.00
CA PHE A 316 -1.62 -5.31 6.45
C PHE A 316 -2.03 -4.10 7.28
N MET A 317 -2.23 -2.98 6.59
CA MET A 317 -2.91 -1.79 7.11
C MET A 317 -4.17 -1.60 6.28
N ILE A 318 -5.31 -2.00 6.85
CA ILE A 318 -6.59 -1.97 6.13
C ILE A 318 -7.59 -1.09 6.87
N THR A 319 -8.44 -0.38 6.14
CA THR A 319 -9.57 0.33 6.73
C THR A 319 -10.87 -0.38 6.38
N SER A 320 -11.87 -0.26 7.25
CA SER A 320 -13.23 -0.72 6.96
C SER A 320 -14.24 0.08 7.77
N HIS A 321 -15.41 0.29 7.18
CA HIS A 321 -16.62 0.74 7.87
C HIS A 321 -17.72 -0.34 7.84
N HIS A 322 -17.52 -1.43 7.11
CA HIS A 322 -18.52 -2.47 6.89
C HIS A 322 -18.66 -3.41 8.10
N PRO A 323 -19.85 -3.49 8.75
CA PRO A 323 -20.06 -4.31 9.95
C PRO A 323 -19.65 -5.76 9.79
N TYR A 324 -19.84 -6.33 8.59
CA TYR A 324 -19.44 -7.71 8.29
C TYR A 324 -17.94 -7.96 8.45
N ILE A 325 -17.09 -7.05 7.94
CA ILE A 325 -15.63 -7.19 8.02
C ILE A 325 -15.19 -7.07 9.47
N ILE A 326 -15.69 -6.03 10.15
CA ILE A 326 -15.36 -5.76 11.55
C ILE A 326 -15.75 -6.96 12.42
N ASN A 327 -16.95 -7.52 12.28
CA ASN A 327 -17.41 -8.67 13.06
C ASN A 327 -16.65 -9.98 12.79
N ASN A 328 -16.08 -10.15 11.60
CA ASN A 328 -15.35 -11.36 11.23
C ASN A 328 -13.86 -11.32 11.61
N ILE A 329 -13.32 -10.14 11.93
CA ILE A 329 -11.94 -9.95 12.37
C ILE A 329 -11.91 -9.80 13.89
N SER A 330 -11.02 -10.54 14.55
CA SER A 330 -10.86 -10.47 16.01
C SER A 330 -10.56 -9.04 16.48
N PRO A 331 -11.15 -8.57 17.60
CA PRO A 331 -10.82 -7.28 18.21
C PRO A 331 -9.34 -7.08 18.52
N ALA A 332 -8.59 -8.17 18.69
CA ALA A 332 -7.13 -8.14 18.86
C ALA A 332 -6.39 -7.48 17.68
N TYR A 333 -7.01 -7.41 16.50
CA TYR A 333 -6.46 -6.76 15.31
C TYR A 333 -7.01 -5.35 15.07
N TRP A 334 -7.93 -4.88 15.91
CA TRP A 334 -8.57 -3.57 15.74
C TRP A 334 -7.64 -2.46 16.23
N LYS A 335 -7.54 -1.43 15.39
CA LYS A 335 -6.89 -0.16 15.64
C LYS A 335 -7.98 0.91 15.59
N ILE A 336 -8.48 1.29 16.76
CA ILE A 336 -9.62 2.19 16.89
C ILE A 336 -9.11 3.61 16.73
N VAL A 337 -9.54 4.23 15.64
CA VAL A 337 -9.14 5.57 15.24
C VAL A 337 -10.15 6.55 15.80
N THR A 338 -9.66 7.52 16.56
CA THR A 338 -10.44 8.62 17.12
C THR A 338 -9.78 9.93 16.74
N ARG A 339 -10.55 11.02 16.74
CA ARG A 339 -10.06 12.33 16.34
C ARG A 339 -10.63 13.40 17.25
N LYS A 340 -9.74 14.25 17.79
CA LYS A 340 -10.10 15.48 18.50
C LYS A 340 -9.42 16.65 17.82
N ALA A 341 -10.22 17.52 17.19
CA ALA A 341 -9.74 18.63 16.37
C ALA A 341 -8.73 18.16 15.28
N GLY A 342 -7.49 18.66 15.31
CA GLY A 342 -6.42 18.28 14.39
C GLY A 342 -5.72 16.97 14.74
N ILE A 343 -5.96 16.40 15.93
CA ILE A 343 -5.19 15.26 16.46
C ILE A 343 -5.98 13.97 16.29
N VAL A 344 -5.41 13.04 15.54
CA VAL A 344 -5.88 11.66 15.38
C VAL A 344 -5.07 10.76 16.31
N THR A 345 -5.77 9.93 17.07
CA THR A 345 -5.16 8.92 17.93
C THR A 345 -5.65 7.54 17.55
N VAL A 346 -4.81 6.53 17.78
CA VAL A 346 -5.12 5.14 17.45
C VAL A 346 -4.81 4.29 18.68
N LYS A 347 -5.84 3.67 19.26
CA LYS A 347 -5.71 2.78 20.41
C LYS A 347 -6.16 1.36 20.04
N ARG A 348 -5.75 0.36 20.82
CA ARG A 348 -6.21 -1.03 20.66
C ARG A 348 -7.58 -1.22 21.29
N ALA A 349 -8.29 -2.27 20.89
CA ALA A 349 -9.55 -2.66 21.52
C ALA A 349 -9.42 -2.86 23.05
N GLU A 350 -8.30 -3.41 23.51
CA GLU A 350 -8.00 -3.62 24.93
C GLU A 350 -7.93 -2.31 25.72
N ASP A 351 -7.40 -1.23 25.11
CA ASP A 351 -7.24 0.07 25.77
C ASP A 351 -8.61 0.72 26.06
N PHE A 352 -9.67 0.29 25.36
CA PHE A 352 -11.07 0.70 25.58
C PHE A 352 -11.90 -0.35 26.33
N HIS A 353 -11.28 -1.42 26.86
CA HIS A 353 -11.97 -2.51 27.55
C HIS A 353 -13.02 -3.24 26.68
N ILE A 354 -12.85 -3.23 25.35
CA ILE A 354 -13.75 -3.95 24.44
C ILE A 354 -13.69 -5.45 24.73
N SER A 355 -14.86 -6.07 24.80
CA SER A 355 -15.00 -7.50 25.01
C SER A 355 -14.27 -8.33 23.95
N SER A 356 -13.65 -9.43 24.36
CA SER A 356 -13.09 -10.43 23.43
C SER A 356 -14.17 -11.26 22.72
N SER A 357 -15.40 -11.31 23.24
CA SER A 357 -16.55 -11.93 22.57
C SER A 357 -17.01 -11.07 21.40
N ARG A 358 -17.02 -11.64 20.18
CA ARG A 358 -17.32 -10.94 18.91
C ARG A 358 -18.61 -10.12 18.93
N GLN A 359 -19.72 -10.73 19.35
CA GLN A 359 -21.03 -10.06 19.34
C GLN A 359 -21.06 -8.84 20.26
N LYS A 360 -20.44 -8.97 21.45
CA LYS A 360 -20.35 -7.86 22.39
C LYS A 360 -19.32 -6.83 21.95
N ALA A 361 -18.21 -7.26 21.35
CA ALA A 361 -17.14 -6.38 20.88
C ALA A 361 -17.63 -5.32 19.89
N PHE A 362 -18.51 -5.71 18.97
CA PHE A 362 -19.07 -4.77 18.00
C PHE A 362 -20.01 -3.75 18.66
N VAL A 363 -20.82 -4.18 19.63
CA VAL A 363 -21.67 -3.26 20.41
C VAL A 363 -20.82 -2.30 21.22
N ASP A 364 -19.80 -2.81 21.92
CA ASP A 364 -18.86 -1.98 22.69
C ASP A 364 -18.18 -0.95 21.76
N LEU A 365 -17.76 -1.37 20.55
CA LEU A 365 -17.19 -0.47 19.54
C LEU A 365 -18.16 0.64 19.13
N ILE A 366 -19.42 0.31 18.83
CA ILE A 366 -20.42 1.32 18.44
C ILE A 366 -20.63 2.32 19.58
N ASN A 367 -20.77 1.86 20.83
CA ASN A 367 -20.94 2.74 21.98
C ASN A 367 -19.74 3.70 22.12
N ILE A 368 -18.51 3.21 22.00
CA ILE A 368 -17.29 4.06 22.04
C ILE A 368 -17.28 5.10 20.91
N LEU A 369 -17.84 4.76 19.75
CA LEU A 369 -17.88 5.65 18.60
C LEU A 369 -19.06 6.64 18.63
N GLU A 370 -20.11 6.36 19.41
CA GLU A 370 -21.28 7.22 19.61
C GLU A 370 -21.10 8.17 20.82
N ASP A 371 -20.42 7.72 21.88
CA ASP A 371 -20.12 8.51 23.07
C ASP A 371 -18.93 9.46 22.79
N ASP A 372 -19.20 10.55 22.06
CA ASP A 372 -18.27 11.65 21.78
C ASP A 372 -17.66 12.27 23.07
N GLU A 373 -18.29 12.07 24.24
CA GLU A 373 -17.88 12.62 25.54
C GLU A 373 -16.72 11.86 26.22
N ASP A 374 -16.56 10.54 25.99
CA ASP A 374 -15.46 9.75 26.60
C ASP A 374 -14.12 9.94 25.87
N LEU A 375 -14.13 10.58 24.70
CA LEU A 375 -12.92 11.06 23.99
C LEU A 375 -12.32 12.32 24.64
N GLU A 376 -12.93 12.85 25.71
CA GLU A 376 -12.46 14.05 26.40
C GLU A 376 -11.47 13.79 27.56
N THR A 377 -11.34 12.55 28.06
CA THR A 377 -10.66 12.33 29.36
C THR A 377 -9.56 11.25 29.40
N VAL A 378 -8.97 10.80 28.28
CA VAL A 378 -7.80 9.88 28.30
C VAL A 378 -6.69 10.20 27.32
#